data_AF-A0A822DJG2-F1
#
_entry.id   AF-A0A822DJG2-F1
#
_cell.length_a   1.000
_cell.length_b   1.000
_cell.length_c   1.000
_cell.angle_alpha   90.00
_cell.angle_beta   90.00
_cell.angle_gamma   90.00
#
_symmetry.space_group_name_H-M   'P 1'
#
loop_
_entity.id
_entity.type
_entity.pdbx_description
1 polymer ?
#
loop_
_entity_poly.entity_id
_entity_poly.type
_entity_poly.pdbx_seq_one_letter_code
_entity_poly.pdbx_strand_id
1 'polypeptide(L)'
;MGFFISDLYRPIEELHTKQFGNQQSTQEFRVYRGQGLAKVDLEQIMQTKGGLMSFHNFLSTSKVENVSLDFARRALSNPDRVGILFVMLIDSSKSSTPFASITDVSVYQDTEDEVLFSMNTVFRIGDVKQMDENSRLWQVDLTLTSDHDPELHVLTERIREETFPDSEGWERLGLILIRLGQSGKAEEVYEMMLEQASNDREKASIYHPFA
;
A
#
# COMPACT_ATOMS: atom_id res chain seq x y z
N MET A 1 -16.49 -3.13 10.14
CA MET A 1 -15.25 -3.52 9.43
C MET A 1 -14.13 -2.49 9.56
N GLY A 2 -14.42 -1.18 9.53
CA GLY A 2 -13.39 -0.14 9.73
C GLY A 2 -12.63 -0.22 11.06
N PHE A 3 -13.31 -0.59 12.16
CA PHE A 3 -12.66 -0.79 13.47
C PHE A 3 -11.57 -1.87 13.43
N PHE A 4 -11.83 -3.03 12.84
CA PHE A 4 -10.86 -4.12 12.73
C PHE A 4 -9.64 -3.76 11.89
N ILE A 5 -9.84 -3.02 10.78
CA ILE A 5 -8.72 -2.54 9.95
C ILE A 5 -7.88 -1.54 10.74
N SER A 6 -8.51 -0.64 11.50
CA SER A 6 -7.82 0.36 12.33
C SER A 6 -7.06 -0.29 13.49
N ASP A 7 -7.60 -1.38 14.06
CA ASP A 7 -6.97 -2.14 15.13
C ASP A 7 -5.78 -2.98 14.66
N LEU A 8 -5.74 -3.38 13.38
CA LEU A 8 -4.57 -4.03 12.78
C LEU A 8 -3.53 -3.01 12.29
N TYR A 9 -3.97 -1.86 11.79
CA TYR A 9 -3.08 -0.82 11.27
C TYR A 9 -2.23 -0.18 12.38
N ARG A 10 -2.84 0.21 13.50
CA ARG A 10 -2.15 0.91 14.60
C ARG A 10 -0.93 0.14 15.15
N PRO A 11 -1.03 -1.17 15.46
CA PRO A 11 0.13 -1.96 15.88
C PRO A 11 1.25 -2.01 14.84
N ILE A 12 0.92 -2.08 13.55
CA ILE A 12 1.93 -2.09 12.47
C ILE A 12 2.67 -0.76 12.44
N GLU A 13 1.95 0.37 12.56
CA GLU A 13 2.54 1.70 12.62
C GLU A 13 3.46 1.86 13.84
N GLU A 14 3.02 1.45 15.03
CA GLU A 14 3.83 1.49 16.25
C GLU A 14 5.11 0.65 16.15
N LEU A 15 5.00 -0.58 15.60
CA LEU A 15 6.15 -1.45 15.39
C LEU A 15 7.08 -0.89 14.32
N HIS A 16 6.54 -0.35 13.23
CA HIS A 16 7.32 0.31 12.18
C HIS A 16 8.17 1.44 12.76
N THR A 17 7.58 2.34 13.56
CA THR A 17 8.32 3.43 14.21
C THR A 17 9.40 2.91 15.17
N LYS A 18 9.13 1.84 15.92
CA LYS A 18 10.12 1.23 16.83
C LYS A 18 11.29 0.59 16.08
N GLN A 19 11.01 -0.10 14.98
CA GLN A 19 11.99 -0.87 14.21
C GLN A 19 12.79 0.01 13.23
N PHE A 20 12.13 0.99 12.60
CA PHE A 20 12.67 1.77 11.48
C PHE A 20 12.68 3.29 11.73
N GLY A 21 12.11 3.79 12.84
CA GLY A 21 12.04 5.22 13.13
C GLY A 21 13.38 5.87 13.52
N ASN A 22 14.38 5.07 13.91
CA ASN A 22 15.73 5.57 14.16
C ASN A 22 16.47 5.73 12.82
N GLN A 23 16.45 6.95 12.28
CA GLN A 23 16.97 7.38 10.95
C GLN A 23 18.48 7.16 10.70
N GLN A 24 19.20 6.36 11.50
CA GLN A 24 20.66 6.21 11.37
C GLN A 24 21.12 5.05 10.47
N SER A 25 20.23 4.15 10.04
CA SER A 25 20.58 3.19 8.99
C SER A 25 19.49 3.09 7.94
N THR A 26 19.80 3.50 6.70
CA THR A 26 19.07 3.04 5.53
C THR A 26 19.14 1.51 5.52
N GLN A 27 18.01 0.85 5.73
CA GLN A 27 17.91 -0.60 5.63
C GLN A 27 17.23 -0.94 4.32
N GLU A 28 18.05 -1.25 3.32
CA GLU A 28 17.57 -1.96 2.14
C GLU A 28 17.53 -3.46 2.45
N PHE A 29 16.37 -4.07 2.28
CA PHE A 29 16.21 -5.51 2.48
C PHE A 29 15.23 -6.09 1.47
N ARG A 30 15.27 -7.42 1.34
CA ARG A 30 14.37 -8.16 0.44
C ARG A 30 13.39 -8.98 1.25
N VAL A 31 12.15 -8.97 0.78
CA VAL A 31 11.09 -9.87 1.24
C VAL A 31 10.47 -10.58 0.06
N TYR A 32 9.87 -11.71 0.35
CA TYR A 32 9.37 -12.64 -0.63
C TYR A 32 7.91 -12.94 -0.34
N ARG A 33 7.15 -13.20 -1.40
CA ARG A 33 5.78 -13.71 -1.29
C ARG A 33 5.47 -14.65 -2.44
N GLY A 34 5.09 -15.88 -2.12
CA GLY A 34 4.59 -16.81 -3.12
C GLY A 34 3.08 -16.93 -3.12
N GLN A 35 2.48 -16.98 -4.30
CA GLN A 35 1.05 -17.27 -4.46
C GLN A 35 0.71 -17.82 -5.84
N GLY A 36 -0.52 -18.31 -5.97
CA GLY A 36 -1.10 -18.65 -7.27
C GLY A 36 -1.80 -17.45 -7.90
N LEU A 37 -1.61 -17.28 -9.20
CA LEU A 37 -2.26 -16.24 -9.99
C LEU A 37 -2.95 -16.85 -11.21
N ALA A 38 -4.01 -16.22 -11.74
CA ALA A 38 -4.54 -16.61 -13.04
C ALA A 38 -3.55 -16.19 -14.15
N LYS A 39 -3.56 -16.91 -15.28
CA LYS A 39 -2.68 -16.59 -16.42
C LYS A 39 -2.92 -15.18 -16.96
N VAL A 40 -4.19 -14.77 -17.02
CA VAL A 40 -4.60 -13.43 -17.49
C VAL A 40 -4.02 -12.31 -16.62
N ASP A 41 -3.97 -12.51 -15.31
CA ASP A 41 -3.41 -11.52 -14.39
C ASP A 41 -1.87 -11.44 -14.55
N LEU A 42 -1.20 -12.56 -14.84
CA LEU A 42 0.24 -12.56 -15.14
C LEU A 42 0.52 -11.81 -16.44
N GLU A 43 -0.27 -12.07 -17.49
CA GLU A 43 -0.16 -11.36 -18.77
C GLU A 43 -0.35 -9.85 -18.57
N GLN A 44 -1.28 -9.45 -17.71
CA GLN A 44 -1.47 -8.04 -17.35
C GLN A 44 -0.22 -7.47 -16.67
N ILE A 45 0.36 -8.15 -15.68
CA ILE A 45 1.60 -7.73 -15.01
C ILE A 45 2.76 -7.59 -16.01
N MET A 46 2.87 -8.51 -16.97
CA MET A 46 3.89 -8.44 -18.02
C MET A 46 3.71 -7.24 -18.96
N GLN A 47 2.45 -6.90 -19.30
CA GLN A 47 2.13 -5.74 -20.14
C GLN A 47 2.32 -4.41 -19.41
N THR A 48 2.17 -4.39 -18.09
CA THR A 48 2.34 -3.19 -17.24
C THR A 48 3.72 -3.10 -16.60
N LYS A 49 4.72 -3.79 -17.17
CA LYS A 49 6.12 -3.70 -16.72
C LYS A 49 6.58 -2.24 -16.61
N GLY A 50 7.22 -1.89 -15.50
CA GLY A 50 7.63 -0.53 -15.18
C GLY A 50 6.55 0.31 -14.49
N GLY A 51 5.28 -0.09 -14.57
CA GLY A 51 4.15 0.58 -13.93
C GLY A 51 4.00 0.24 -12.45
N LEU A 52 2.81 0.54 -11.91
CA LEU A 52 2.49 0.42 -10.49
C LEU A 52 1.54 -0.76 -10.21
N MET A 53 1.74 -1.42 -9.08
CA MET A 53 0.90 -2.50 -8.57
C MET A 53 0.62 -2.26 -7.09
N SER A 54 -0.64 -2.39 -6.65
CA SER A 54 -1.01 -2.28 -5.25
C SER A 54 -1.61 -3.58 -4.71
N PHE A 55 -1.40 -3.81 -3.41
CA PHE A 55 -2.06 -4.89 -2.68
C PHE A 55 -3.19 -4.32 -1.82
N HIS A 56 -4.43 -4.70 -2.14
CA HIS A 56 -5.62 -4.17 -1.46
C HIS A 56 -5.77 -4.67 -0.02
N ASN A 57 -5.21 -5.84 0.30
CA ASN A 57 -5.24 -6.43 1.64
C ASN A 57 -3.90 -6.20 2.35
N PHE A 58 -3.86 -6.44 3.66
CA PHE A 58 -2.59 -6.56 4.37
C PHE A 58 -1.71 -7.62 3.68
N LEU A 59 -0.44 -7.29 3.49
CA LEU A 59 0.47 -8.08 2.69
C LEU A 59 1.48 -8.76 3.61
N SER A 60 1.25 -10.06 3.84
CA SER A 60 2.21 -10.91 4.55
C SER A 60 3.31 -11.37 3.59
N THR A 61 4.56 -11.25 4.04
CA THR A 61 5.78 -11.58 3.30
C THR A 61 6.80 -12.21 4.24
N SER A 62 7.78 -12.91 3.69
CA SER A 62 8.85 -13.53 4.47
C SER A 62 10.22 -13.05 3.98
N LYS A 63 11.20 -12.85 4.88
CA LYS A 63 12.60 -12.66 4.47
C LYS A 63 13.24 -13.96 3.96
N VAL A 64 12.59 -15.11 4.18
CA VAL A 64 13.08 -16.43 3.75
C VAL A 64 12.44 -16.82 2.42
N GLU A 65 13.23 -16.78 1.35
CA GLU A 65 12.77 -17.07 -0.02
C GLU A 65 12.08 -18.44 -0.14
N ASN A 66 12.67 -19.48 0.45
CA ASN A 66 12.16 -20.85 0.35
C ASN A 66 10.74 -21.01 0.93
N VAL A 67 10.44 -20.31 2.04
CA VAL A 67 9.10 -20.34 2.66
C VAL A 67 8.06 -19.81 1.68
N SER A 68 8.36 -18.67 1.05
CA SER A 68 7.51 -18.08 0.02
C SER A 68 7.41 -18.94 -1.24
N LEU A 69 8.53 -19.48 -1.73
CA LEU A 69 8.56 -20.31 -2.92
C LEU A 69 7.68 -21.56 -2.79
N ASP A 70 7.58 -22.15 -1.59
CA ASP A 70 6.70 -23.28 -1.33
C ASP A 70 5.22 -22.91 -1.52
N PHE A 71 4.79 -21.70 -1.16
CA PHE A 71 3.43 -21.22 -1.44
C PHE A 71 3.18 -21.08 -2.95
N ALA A 72 4.16 -20.57 -3.72
CA ALA A 72 4.07 -20.47 -5.17
C ALA A 72 3.99 -21.86 -5.84
N ARG A 73 4.78 -22.83 -5.34
CA ARG A 73 4.77 -24.22 -5.81
C ARG A 73 3.46 -24.93 -5.51
N ARG A 74 2.88 -24.74 -4.32
CA ARG A 74 1.57 -25.33 -3.96
C ARG A 74 0.46 -24.88 -4.90
N ALA A 75 0.50 -23.64 -5.38
CA ALA A 75 -0.46 -23.13 -6.36
C ALA A 75 -0.42 -23.86 -7.72
N LEU A 76 0.69 -24.51 -8.06
CA LEU A 76 0.81 -25.30 -9.30
C LEU A 76 -0.08 -26.55 -9.31
N SER A 77 -0.59 -26.98 -8.15
CA SER A 77 -1.59 -28.07 -8.09
C SER A 77 -2.83 -27.76 -8.94
N ASN A 78 -3.13 -26.49 -9.17
CA ASN A 78 -4.17 -26.06 -10.10
C ASN A 78 -3.58 -25.82 -11.51
N PRO A 79 -4.06 -26.52 -12.57
CA PRO A 79 -3.54 -26.39 -13.93
C PRO A 79 -3.86 -25.04 -14.60
N ASP A 80 -4.91 -24.36 -14.15
CA ASP A 80 -5.36 -23.07 -14.70
C ASP A 80 -4.62 -21.88 -14.09
N ARG A 81 -3.83 -22.12 -13.04
CA ARG A 81 -3.02 -21.10 -12.37
C ARG A 81 -1.55 -21.21 -12.73
N VAL A 82 -0.83 -20.13 -12.46
CA VAL A 82 0.63 -20.09 -12.45
C VAL A 82 1.09 -19.81 -11.02
N GLY A 83 2.25 -20.32 -10.64
CA GLY A 83 2.88 -19.96 -9.38
C GLY A 83 3.73 -18.72 -9.60
N ILE A 84 3.56 -17.72 -8.74
CA ILE A 84 4.34 -16.50 -8.76
C ILE A 84 5.10 -16.35 -7.45
N LEU A 85 6.38 -16.05 -7.55
CA LEU A 85 7.22 -15.54 -6.48
C LEU A 85 7.43 -14.04 -6.71
N PHE A 86 6.82 -13.21 -5.86
CA PHE A 86 7.16 -11.80 -5.79
C PHE A 86 8.43 -11.64 -4.97
N VAL A 87 9.42 -10.93 -5.53
CA VAL A 87 10.66 -10.55 -4.86
C VAL A 87 10.62 -9.04 -4.68
N MET A 88 10.42 -8.58 -3.44
CA MET A 88 10.16 -7.19 -3.14
C MET A 88 11.39 -6.56 -2.50
N LEU A 89 11.93 -5.52 -3.13
CA LEU A 89 12.99 -4.69 -2.58
C LEU A 89 12.37 -3.55 -1.78
N ILE A 90 12.74 -3.47 -0.51
CA ILE A 90 12.24 -2.49 0.45
C ILE A 90 13.37 -1.54 0.80
N ASP A 91 13.09 -0.24 0.72
CA ASP A 91 13.94 0.81 1.28
C ASP A 91 13.14 1.54 2.34
N SER A 92 13.46 1.27 3.62
CA SER A 92 12.76 1.84 4.77
C SER A 92 12.92 3.36 4.90
N SER A 93 13.84 3.98 4.15
CA SER A 93 14.11 5.42 4.24
C SER A 93 13.29 6.26 3.28
N LYS A 94 12.62 5.65 2.29
CA LYS A 94 11.98 6.36 1.17
C LYS A 94 10.46 6.34 1.18
N SER A 95 9.83 5.43 1.93
CA SER A 95 8.38 5.23 1.92
C SER A 95 7.78 5.55 3.27
N SER A 96 6.64 6.26 3.28
CA SER A 96 5.80 6.42 4.47
C SER A 96 4.92 5.21 4.75
N THR A 97 4.90 4.22 3.86
CA THR A 97 4.08 3.01 4.02
C THR A 97 4.47 2.25 5.28
N PRO A 98 3.56 2.04 6.25
CA PRO A 98 3.87 1.24 7.43
C PRO A 98 4.03 -0.25 7.12
N PHE A 99 5.12 -0.81 7.61
CA PHE A 99 5.35 -2.25 7.65
C PHE A 99 6.12 -2.63 8.91
N ALA A 100 5.98 -3.85 9.37
CA ALA A 100 6.67 -4.31 10.56
C ALA A 100 7.10 -5.77 10.41
N SER A 101 8.28 -6.09 10.93
CA SER A 101 8.58 -7.47 11.27
C SER A 101 7.67 -7.89 12.42
N ILE A 102 6.94 -8.99 12.22
CA ILE A 102 5.99 -9.53 13.19
C ILE A 102 6.43 -10.88 13.73
N THR A 103 7.69 -11.29 13.49
CA THR A 103 8.25 -12.56 13.96
C THR A 103 8.05 -12.79 15.46
N ASP A 104 8.22 -11.75 16.28
CA ASP A 104 8.09 -11.84 17.74
C ASP A 104 6.64 -11.94 18.23
N VAL A 105 5.67 -11.61 17.38
CA VAL A 105 4.23 -11.55 17.72
C VAL A 105 3.36 -12.49 16.89
N SER A 106 3.92 -13.13 15.87
CA SER A 106 3.19 -14.08 15.02
C SER A 106 2.97 -15.41 15.75
N VAL A 107 2.04 -16.23 15.26
CA VAL A 107 1.83 -17.59 15.80
C VAL A 107 3.02 -18.52 15.49
N TYR A 108 3.85 -18.14 14.52
CA TYR A 108 5.00 -18.89 14.03
C TYR A 108 6.33 -18.35 14.57
N GLN A 109 6.32 -17.88 15.83
CA GLN A 109 7.50 -17.32 16.50
C GLN A 109 8.75 -18.17 16.23
N ASP A 110 9.85 -17.49 15.92
CA ASP A 110 11.18 -18.08 15.67
C ASP A 110 11.31 -19.03 14.46
N THR A 111 10.25 -19.23 13.67
CA THR A 111 10.27 -20.13 12.49
C THR A 111 10.13 -19.40 11.16
N GLU A 112 9.50 -18.21 11.15
CA GLU A 112 9.36 -17.38 9.96
C GLU A 112 9.75 -15.92 10.26
N ASP A 113 10.70 -15.38 9.49
CA ASP A 113 11.04 -13.96 9.51
C ASP A 113 10.01 -13.17 8.69
N GLU A 114 8.79 -13.09 9.23
CA GLU A 114 7.62 -12.49 8.59
C GLU A 114 7.63 -10.96 8.72
N VAL A 115 7.39 -10.29 7.58
CA VAL A 115 7.17 -8.84 7.49
C VAL A 115 5.76 -8.60 6.93
N LEU A 116 4.96 -7.83 7.68
CA LEU A 116 3.60 -7.50 7.35
C LEU A 116 3.50 -6.03 6.93
N PHE A 117 2.94 -5.77 5.74
CA PHE A 117 2.68 -4.42 5.24
C PHE A 117 1.21 -4.04 5.40
N SER A 118 0.97 -2.74 5.60
CA SER A 118 -0.38 -2.17 5.60
C SER A 118 -1.10 -2.35 4.27
N MET A 119 -2.43 -2.24 4.30
CA MET A 119 -3.26 -2.22 3.09
C MET A 119 -2.84 -1.09 2.13
N ASN A 120 -3.14 -1.29 0.84
CA ASN A 120 -2.87 -0.33 -0.23
C ASN A 120 -1.39 0.02 -0.41
N THR A 121 -0.49 -0.85 0.03
CA THR A 121 0.93 -0.72 -0.28
C THR A 121 1.14 -0.81 -1.79
N VAL A 122 1.85 0.17 -2.34
CA VAL A 122 2.14 0.28 -3.77
C VAL A 122 3.59 -0.11 -4.06
N PHE A 123 3.78 -0.89 -5.12
CA PHE A 123 5.07 -1.32 -5.63
C PHE A 123 5.21 -0.95 -7.10
N ARG A 124 6.43 -0.64 -7.51
CA ARG A 124 6.80 -0.54 -8.92
C ARG A 124 7.16 -1.92 -9.46
N ILE A 125 6.58 -2.27 -10.60
CA ILE A 125 6.84 -3.54 -11.28
C ILE A 125 8.18 -3.45 -12.00
N GLY A 126 9.13 -4.28 -11.58
CA GLY A 126 10.44 -4.43 -12.21
C GLY A 126 10.42 -5.51 -13.29
N ASP A 127 11.39 -6.43 -13.24
CA ASP A 127 11.48 -7.53 -14.18
C ASP A 127 10.49 -8.66 -13.88
N VAL A 128 9.98 -9.28 -14.94
CA VAL A 128 9.16 -10.49 -14.89
C VAL A 128 9.89 -11.57 -15.66
N LYS A 129 10.21 -12.67 -14.99
CA LYS A 129 10.99 -13.77 -15.58
C LYS A 129 10.42 -15.12 -15.19
N GLN A 130 10.49 -16.06 -16.12
CA GLN A 130 10.17 -17.45 -15.83
C GLN A 130 11.35 -18.08 -15.07
N MET A 131 11.08 -18.84 -14.01
CA MET A 131 12.14 -19.39 -13.15
C MET A 131 12.81 -20.62 -13.76
N ASP A 132 12.04 -21.49 -14.41
CA ASP A 132 12.54 -22.62 -15.19
C ASP A 132 11.76 -22.76 -16.50
N GLU A 133 12.43 -23.13 -17.59
CA GLU A 133 11.86 -23.26 -18.95
C GLU A 133 10.64 -24.19 -19.02
N ASN A 134 10.58 -25.20 -18.15
CA ASN A 134 9.48 -26.18 -18.08
C ASN A 134 8.51 -25.94 -16.91
N SER A 135 8.72 -24.90 -16.11
CA SER A 135 7.87 -24.62 -14.95
C SER A 135 6.81 -23.56 -15.29
N ARG A 136 5.63 -23.70 -14.69
CA ARG A 136 4.64 -22.60 -14.61
C ARG A 136 4.97 -21.64 -13.45
N LEU A 137 6.25 -21.49 -13.12
CA LEU A 137 6.75 -20.63 -12.05
C LEU A 137 7.39 -19.38 -12.63
N TRP A 138 6.97 -18.26 -12.07
CA TRP A 138 7.41 -16.93 -12.48
C TRP A 138 7.93 -16.17 -11.27
N GLN A 139 8.97 -15.39 -11.49
CA GLN A 139 9.46 -14.40 -10.55
C GLN A 139 9.07 -13.01 -11.07
N VAL A 140 8.52 -12.19 -10.18
CA VAL A 140 8.20 -10.79 -10.43
C VAL A 140 8.98 -9.96 -9.42
N ASP A 141 9.89 -9.14 -9.91
CA ASP A 141 10.65 -8.21 -9.09
C ASP A 141 9.79 -6.96 -8.85
N LEU A 142 9.66 -6.56 -7.59
CA LEU A 142 8.88 -5.42 -7.14
C LEU A 142 9.78 -4.49 -6.31
N THR A 143 9.58 -3.18 -6.40
CA THR A 143 10.27 -2.20 -5.54
C THR A 143 9.24 -1.36 -4.81
N LEU A 144 9.35 -1.23 -3.49
CA LEU A 144 8.45 -0.37 -2.71
C LEU A 144 8.56 1.07 -3.19
N THR A 145 7.43 1.71 -3.51
CA THR A 145 7.43 3.09 -3.98
C THR A 145 7.74 4.06 -2.85
N SER A 146 8.44 5.14 -3.21
CA SER A 146 8.65 6.28 -2.32
C SER A 146 7.47 7.25 -2.34
N ASP A 147 7.37 8.10 -1.31
CA ASP A 147 6.36 9.17 -1.28
C ASP A 147 6.53 10.20 -2.41
N HIS A 148 7.73 10.25 -3.00
CA HIS A 148 8.11 11.14 -4.09
C HIS A 148 8.11 10.42 -5.46
N ASP A 149 7.43 9.28 -5.59
CA ASP A 149 7.34 8.58 -6.87
C ASP A 149 6.63 9.48 -7.90
N PRO A 150 7.29 9.82 -9.03
CA PRO A 150 6.75 10.78 -9.99
C PRO A 150 5.41 10.36 -10.59
N GLU A 151 5.18 9.06 -10.81
CA GLU A 151 3.92 8.58 -11.38
C GLU A 151 2.78 8.63 -10.35
N LEU A 152 3.06 8.33 -9.09
CA LEU A 152 2.09 8.52 -8.01
C LEU A 152 1.73 10.01 -7.83
N HIS A 153 2.71 10.90 -7.97
CA HIS A 153 2.46 12.33 -7.93
C HIS A 153 1.55 12.78 -9.08
N VAL A 154 1.86 12.41 -10.32
CA VAL A 154 1.03 12.71 -11.49
C VAL A 154 -0.38 12.14 -11.35
N LEU A 155 -0.51 10.91 -10.86
CA LEU A 155 -1.81 10.29 -10.60
C LEU A 155 -2.61 11.08 -9.57
N THR A 156 -1.96 11.51 -8.48
CA THR A 156 -2.58 12.30 -7.42
C THR A 156 -3.08 13.64 -7.96
N GLU A 157 -2.27 14.33 -8.77
CA GLU A 157 -2.67 15.60 -9.39
C GLU A 157 -3.84 15.42 -10.36
N ARG A 158 -3.82 14.36 -11.17
CA ARG A 158 -4.95 14.05 -12.06
C ARG A 158 -6.25 13.77 -11.30
N ILE A 159 -6.18 13.01 -10.20
CA ILE A 159 -7.35 12.77 -9.33
C ILE A 159 -7.85 14.09 -8.75
N ARG A 160 -6.95 15.01 -8.37
CA ARG A 160 -7.32 16.35 -7.88
C ARG A 160 -8.07 17.14 -8.96
N GLU A 161 -7.53 17.19 -10.17
CA GLU A 161 -8.14 17.87 -11.33
C GLU A 161 -9.52 17.31 -11.68
N GLU A 162 -9.69 15.98 -11.64
CA GLU A 162 -10.96 15.32 -11.99
C GLU A 162 -12.02 15.37 -10.89
N THR A 163 -11.65 15.62 -9.62
CA THR A 163 -12.58 15.52 -8.49
C THR A 163 -13.12 16.88 -8.05
N PHE A 164 -12.24 17.83 -7.72
CA PHE A 164 -12.62 19.16 -7.26
C PHE A 164 -11.61 20.20 -7.75
N PRO A 165 -11.67 20.58 -9.04
CA PRO A 165 -10.68 21.48 -9.65
C PRO A 165 -10.71 22.88 -9.03
N ASP A 166 -11.88 23.34 -8.57
CA ASP A 166 -12.12 24.71 -8.11
C ASP A 166 -11.97 24.92 -6.59
N SER A 167 -11.75 23.86 -5.80
CA SER A 167 -11.55 23.96 -4.35
C SER A 167 -10.12 23.59 -3.99
N GLU A 168 -9.53 24.19 -2.95
CA GLU A 168 -8.16 23.88 -2.50
C GLU A 168 -8.10 23.65 -0.99
N GLY A 169 -6.96 23.16 -0.50
CA GLY A 169 -6.69 23.02 0.94
C GLY A 169 -7.74 22.21 1.71
N TRP A 170 -8.16 22.74 2.87
CA TRP A 170 -9.11 22.09 3.77
C TRP A 170 -10.51 21.95 3.18
N GLU A 171 -10.94 22.88 2.32
CA GLU A 171 -12.24 22.79 1.64
C GLU A 171 -12.27 21.56 0.72
N ARG A 172 -11.21 21.38 -0.08
CA ARG A 172 -11.06 20.18 -0.92
C ARG A 172 -11.06 18.90 -0.07
N LEU A 173 -10.37 18.91 1.07
CA LEU A 173 -10.35 17.75 1.98
C LEU A 173 -11.75 17.41 2.51
N GLY A 174 -12.51 18.42 2.95
CA GLY A 174 -13.90 18.25 3.41
C GLY A 174 -14.79 17.65 2.32
N LEU A 175 -14.70 18.17 1.09
CA LEU A 175 -15.44 17.66 -0.07
C LEU A 175 -15.05 16.22 -0.43
N ILE A 176 -13.77 15.87 -0.37
CA ILE A 176 -13.28 14.49 -0.56
C ILE A 176 -13.87 13.57 0.50
N LEU A 177 -13.84 13.96 1.77
CA LEU A 177 -14.39 13.15 2.87
C LEU A 177 -15.88 12.90 2.70
N ILE A 178 -16.66 13.91 2.28
CA ILE A 178 -18.08 13.75 1.93
C ILE A 178 -18.26 12.72 0.80
N ARG A 179 -17.48 12.85 -0.29
CA ARG A 179 -17.56 11.93 -1.43
C ARG A 179 -17.18 10.48 -1.06
N LEU A 180 -16.28 10.31 -0.09
CA LEU A 180 -15.90 9.02 0.48
C LEU A 180 -16.89 8.49 1.54
N GLY A 181 -18.00 9.21 1.79
CA GLY A 181 -19.01 8.84 2.79
C GLY A 181 -18.53 9.00 4.25
N GLN A 182 -17.43 9.73 4.47
CA GLN A 182 -16.85 10.00 5.79
C GLN A 182 -17.40 11.31 6.37
N SER A 183 -18.73 11.43 6.45
CA SER A 183 -19.39 12.69 6.82
C SER A 183 -18.96 13.25 8.18
N GLY A 184 -18.73 12.40 9.19
CA GLY A 184 -18.27 12.85 10.50
C GLY A 184 -16.87 13.47 10.47
N LYS A 185 -15.93 12.90 9.70
CA LYS A 185 -14.60 13.49 9.50
C LYS A 185 -14.67 14.76 8.68
N ALA A 186 -15.59 14.82 7.72
CA ALA A 186 -15.81 16.05 6.95
C ALA A 186 -16.29 17.17 7.88
N GLU A 187 -17.25 16.89 8.74
CA GLU A 187 -17.75 17.83 9.76
C GLU A 187 -16.61 18.34 10.65
N GLU A 188 -15.76 17.45 11.20
CA GLU A 188 -14.57 17.85 11.98
C GLU A 188 -13.65 18.81 11.21
N VAL A 189 -13.43 18.57 9.91
CA VAL A 189 -12.63 19.46 9.05
C VAL A 189 -13.30 20.83 8.91
N TYR A 190 -14.61 20.87 8.64
CA TYR A 190 -15.31 22.14 8.47
C TYR A 190 -15.48 22.90 9.79
N GLU A 191 -15.65 22.22 10.92
CA GLU A 191 -15.61 22.84 12.26
C GLU A 191 -14.26 23.50 12.53
N MET A 192 -13.15 22.80 12.24
CA MET A 192 -11.81 23.38 12.36
C MET A 192 -11.63 24.60 11.45
N MET A 193 -12.18 24.56 10.22
CA MET A 193 -12.18 25.72 9.33
C MET A 193 -13.00 26.89 9.89
N LEU A 194 -14.15 26.63 10.53
CA LEU A 194 -14.98 27.66 11.16
C LEU A 194 -14.30 28.31 12.37
N GLU A 195 -13.56 27.54 13.16
CA GLU A 195 -12.77 28.05 14.29
C GLU A 195 -11.63 28.97 13.84
N GLN A 196 -11.04 28.70 12.67
CA GLN A 196 -9.95 29.49 12.09
C GLN A 196 -10.45 30.70 11.26
N ALA A 197 -11.72 30.72 10.88
CA ALA A 197 -12.29 31.78 10.06
C ALA A 197 -12.35 33.12 10.81
N SER A 198 -11.79 34.16 10.20
CA SER A 198 -11.61 35.48 10.84
C SER A 198 -12.79 36.42 10.63
N ASN A 199 -13.67 36.13 9.68
CA ASN A 199 -14.80 36.98 9.32
C ASN A 199 -16.04 36.17 8.90
N ASP A 200 -17.22 36.82 8.93
CA ASP A 200 -18.50 36.17 8.63
C ASP A 200 -18.63 35.74 7.15
N ARG A 201 -17.85 36.34 6.25
CA ARG A 201 -17.85 35.98 4.84
C ARG A 201 -17.16 34.63 4.59
N GLU A 202 -16.04 34.38 5.26
CA GLU A 202 -15.35 33.08 5.26
C GLU A 202 -16.22 31.99 5.88
N LYS A 203 -16.91 32.31 6.99
CA LYS A 203 -17.88 31.38 7.61
C LYS A 203 -19.02 31.03 6.67
N ALA A 204 -19.56 32.02 5.94
CA ALA A 204 -20.63 31.79 4.97
C ALA A 204 -20.21 30.83 3.83
N SER A 205 -18.97 30.93 3.33
CA SER A 205 -18.45 29.98 2.33
C SER A 205 -18.30 28.56 2.87
N ILE A 206 -17.97 28.40 4.15
CA ILE A 206 -17.81 27.09 4.80
C ILE A 206 -19.15 26.36 4.98
N TYR A 207 -20.27 27.10 5.15
CA TYR A 207 -21.60 26.49 5.23
C TYR A 207 -22.20 26.07 3.88
N HIS A 208 -21.70 26.59 2.76
CA HIS A 208 -22.24 26.35 1.42
C HIS A 208 -22.30 24.86 1.00
N PRO A 209 -21.33 23.99 1.35
CA PRO A 209 -21.37 22.56 1.00
C PRO A 209 -22.50 21.76 1.70
N PHE A 210 -23.17 22.35 2.70
CA PHE A 210 -24.20 21.70 3.52
C PHE A 210 -25.62 22.24 3.29
N ALA A 211 -25.80 23.20 2.37
CA ALA A 211 -27.09 23.77 1.99
C ALA A 211 -27.70 23.04 0.78
#